data_AF-A0A661PNU9-F1
#
_entry.id   AF-A0A661PNU9-F1
#
_cell.length_a   1.000
_cell.length_b   1.000
_cell.length_c   1.000
_cell.angle_alpha   90.00
_cell.angle_beta   90.00
_cell.angle_gamma   90.00
#
_symmetry.space_group_name_H-M   'P 1'
#
loop_
_entity.id
_entity.type
_entity.pdbx_description
1 polymer ?
#
loop_
_entity_poly.entity_id
_entity_poly.type
_entity_poly.pdbx_seq_one_letter_code
_entity_poly.pdbx_strand_id
1 'polypeptide(L)'
;MRLENIVLHNLKRRKGRAIFLVIGLLIGVATVVTLLSLTDALSQRAQTELENFGANIIITPHSDQLALSYGGIQLGGVSLVAEEIAQSSLVNIDSIPNRRNIATIAPKVLGAIDVEG
;
A
#
# COMPACT_ATOMS: atom_id res chain seq x y z
N MET A 1 -10.98 -12.77 -57.02
CA MET A 1 -9.99 -13.33 -56.08
C MET A 1 -9.55 -12.22 -55.13
N ARG A 2 -9.67 -12.41 -53.81
CA ARG A 2 -9.22 -11.42 -52.81
C ARG A 2 -7.74 -11.62 -52.49
N LEU A 3 -7.00 -10.53 -52.27
CA LEU A 3 -5.58 -10.54 -51.92
C LEU A 3 -5.27 -11.38 -50.66
N GLU A 4 -6.18 -11.35 -49.69
CA GLU A 4 -6.15 -12.12 -48.44
C GLU A 4 -5.93 -13.62 -48.69
N ASN A 5 -6.66 -14.17 -49.66
CA ASN A 5 -6.58 -15.59 -50.00
C ASN A 5 -5.21 -15.94 -50.60
N ILE A 6 -4.62 -15.04 -51.40
CA ILE A 6 -3.31 -15.27 -52.01
C ILE A 6 -2.22 -15.33 -50.93
N VAL A 7 -2.29 -14.42 -49.95
CA VAL A 7 -1.34 -14.38 -48.81
C VAL A 7 -1.45 -15.65 -47.95
N LEU A 8 -2.67 -16.06 -47.60
CA LEU A 8 -2.91 -17.27 -46.79
C LEU A 8 -2.41 -18.55 -47.48
N HIS A 9 -2.65 -18.69 -48.78
CA HIS A 9 -2.14 -19.84 -49.54
C HIS A 9 -0.61 -19.83 -49.65
N ASN A 10 0.02 -18.66 -49.76
CA ASN A 10 1.48 -18.53 -49.80
C ASN A 10 2.11 -18.96 -48.46
N LEU A 11 1.55 -18.50 -47.35
CA LEU A 11 2.01 -18.83 -46.00
C LEU A 11 1.84 -20.32 -45.70
N LYS A 12 0.69 -20.91 -46.09
CA LYS A 12 0.39 -22.34 -45.92
C LYS A 12 1.29 -23.25 -46.74
N ARG A 13 1.86 -22.78 -47.85
CA ARG A 13 2.80 -23.55 -48.69
C ARG A 13 4.19 -23.66 -48.07
N ARG A 14 4.61 -22.71 -47.22
CA ARG A 14 5.95 -22.67 -46.59
C ARG A 14 5.87 -22.76 -45.06
N LYS A 15 5.14 -23.77 -44.55
CA LYS A 15 4.80 -23.93 -43.12
C LYS A 15 6.00 -23.83 -42.18
N GLY A 16 7.13 -24.47 -42.49
CA GLY A 16 8.31 -24.44 -41.62
C GLY A 16 8.89 -23.04 -41.43
N ARG A 17 9.06 -22.27 -42.52
CA ARG A 17 9.56 -20.88 -42.45
C ARG A 17 8.56 -19.97 -41.73
N ALA A 18 7.27 -20.13 -42.00
CA ALA A 18 6.22 -19.34 -41.35
C ALA A 18 6.20 -19.58 -39.82
N ILE A 19 6.27 -20.84 -39.37
CA ILE A 19 6.31 -21.18 -37.95
C ILE A 19 7.56 -20.59 -37.29
N PHE A 20 8.73 -20.72 -37.92
CA PHE A 20 9.98 -20.20 -37.36
C PHE A 20 9.95 -18.67 -37.18
N LEU A 21 9.40 -17.95 -38.15
CA LEU A 21 9.19 -16.50 -38.06
C LEU A 21 8.22 -16.13 -36.94
N VAL A 22 7.10 -16.84 -36.83
CA VAL A 22 6.11 -16.59 -35.78
C VAL A 22 6.72 -16.82 -34.40
N ILE A 23 7.46 -17.91 -34.20
CA ILE A 23 8.13 -18.20 -32.92
C ILE A 23 9.15 -17.10 -32.58
N GLY A 24 10.00 -16.72 -33.53
CA GLY A 24 11.00 -15.66 -33.30
C GLY A 24 10.36 -14.32 -32.95
N LEU A 25 9.30 -13.94 -33.68
CA LEU A 25 8.53 -12.73 -33.39
C LEU A 25 7.85 -12.80 -32.03
N LEU A 26 7.25 -13.95 -31.69
CA LEU A 26 6.56 -14.16 -30.43
C LEU A 26 7.52 -14.04 -29.25
N ILE A 27 8.70 -14.66 -29.33
CA ILE A 27 9.75 -14.53 -28.31
C ILE A 27 10.16 -13.06 -28.16
N GLY A 28 10.47 -12.36 -29.26
CA GLY A 28 10.90 -10.97 -29.21
C GLY A 28 9.85 -10.04 -28.59
N VAL A 29 8.59 -10.14 -29.03
CA VAL A 29 7.50 -9.33 -28.49
C VAL A 29 7.23 -9.68 -27.02
N ALA A 30 7.21 -10.97 -26.68
CA ALA A 30 6.98 -11.42 -25.31
C ALA A 30 8.06 -10.90 -24.36
N THR A 31 9.34 -10.97 -24.75
CA THR A 31 10.45 -10.46 -23.92
C THR A 31 10.30 -8.95 -23.68
N VAL A 32 10.02 -8.16 -24.72
CA VAL A 32 9.86 -6.70 -24.58
C VAL A 32 8.66 -6.37 -23.68
N VAL A 33 7.49 -6.99 -23.93
CA VAL A 33 6.29 -6.76 -23.12
C VAL A 33 6.51 -7.19 -21.67
N THR A 34 7.23 -8.29 -21.43
CA THR A 34 7.56 -8.77 -20.08
C THR A 34 8.45 -7.77 -19.35
N LEU A 35 9.50 -7.25 -20.00
CA LEU A 35 10.39 -6.27 -19.40
C LEU A 35 9.67 -4.95 -19.06
N LEU A 36 8.81 -4.47 -19.96
CA LEU A 36 7.99 -3.29 -19.71
C LEU A 36 7.03 -3.51 -18.54
N SER A 37 6.30 -4.63 -18.54
CA SER A 37 5.36 -4.97 -17.47
C SER A 37 6.05 -5.13 -16.12
N LEU A 38 7.24 -5.74 -16.10
CA LEU A 38 8.04 -5.89 -14.89
C LEU A 38 8.50 -4.53 -14.36
N THR A 39 8.95 -3.65 -15.25
CA THR A 39 9.40 -2.31 -14.87
C THR A 39 8.24 -1.52 -14.26
N ASP A 40 7.06 -1.53 -14.89
CA ASP A 40 5.87 -0.85 -14.38
C ASP A 40 5.45 -1.40 -13.01
N ALA A 41 5.44 -2.73 -12.87
CA ALA A 41 5.12 -3.38 -11.59
C ALA A 41 6.12 -3.03 -10.48
N LEU A 42 7.40 -2.93 -10.81
CA LEU A 42 8.45 -2.52 -9.86
C LEU A 42 8.32 -1.04 -9.49
N SER A 43 8.04 -0.16 -10.45
CA SER A 43 7.82 1.26 -10.18
C SER A 43 6.61 1.47 -9.26
N GLN A 44 5.50 0.78 -9.52
CA GLN A 44 4.31 0.85 -8.68
C GLN A 44 4.58 0.32 -7.27
N ARG A 45 5.26 -0.82 -7.15
CA ARG A 45 5.68 -1.36 -5.84
C ARG A 45 6.58 -0.38 -5.09
N ALA A 46 7.60 0.16 -5.76
CA ALA A 46 8.52 1.11 -5.15
C ALA A 46 7.81 2.37 -4.67
N GLN A 47 6.83 2.88 -5.44
CA GLN A 47 6.00 4.00 -5.02
C GLN A 47 5.22 3.65 -3.74
N THR A 48 4.53 2.52 -3.70
CA THR A 48 3.77 2.10 -2.52
C THR A 48 4.66 1.90 -1.29
N GLU A 49 5.83 1.27 -1.46
CA GLU A 49 6.80 1.14 -0.38
C GLU A 49 7.26 2.51 0.11
N LEU A 50 7.60 3.43 -0.80
CA LEU A 50 8.04 4.78 -0.44
C LEU A 50 6.94 5.59 0.27
N GLU A 51 5.67 5.43 -0.14
CA GLU A 51 4.51 6.00 0.54
C GLU A 51 4.39 5.44 1.97
N ASN A 52 4.60 4.14 2.18
CA ASN A 52 4.62 3.51 3.50
C ASN A 52 5.81 3.94 4.38
N PHE A 53 6.97 4.22 3.76
CA PHE A 53 8.14 4.81 4.42
C PHE A 53 7.99 6.31 4.70
N GLY A 54 6.98 6.97 4.13
CA GLY A 54 6.65 8.36 4.42
C GLY A 54 6.35 8.62 5.90
N ALA A 55 6.14 9.89 6.24
CA ALA A 55 5.88 10.29 7.61
C ALA A 55 4.53 9.75 8.12
N ASN A 56 4.57 8.65 8.87
CA ASN A 56 3.42 8.16 9.62
C ASN A 56 3.24 9.00 10.90
N ILE A 57 2.04 9.53 11.12
CA ILE A 57 1.70 10.34 12.30
C ILE A 57 0.96 9.45 13.30
N ILE A 58 1.52 9.29 14.50
CA ILE A 58 0.86 8.59 15.62
C ILE A 58 0.34 9.64 16.59
N ILE A 59 -0.97 9.60 16.84
CA ILE A 59 -1.63 10.47 17.83
C ILE A 59 -1.91 9.61 19.06
N THR A 60 -1.34 9.99 20.19
CA THR A 60 -1.57 9.34 21.48
C THR A 60 -2.20 10.32 22.46
N PRO A 61 -3.05 9.84 23.39
CA PRO A 61 -3.55 10.69 24.46
C PRO A 61 -2.42 11.18 25.35
N HIS A 62 -2.64 12.32 26.00
CA HIS A 62 -1.70 12.83 26.99
C HIS A 62 -1.67 11.90 28.20
N SER A 63 -0.48 11.65 28.73
CA SER A 63 -0.28 10.75 29.88
C SER A 63 0.72 11.39 30.83
N ASP A 64 0.24 11.84 31.99
CA ASP A 64 1.10 12.33 33.06
C ASP A 64 1.65 11.15 33.87
N GLN A 65 2.98 11.04 33.95
CA GLN A 65 3.64 10.11 34.86
C GLN A 65 3.80 10.78 36.23
N LEU A 66 2.85 10.56 37.14
CA LEU A 66 3.02 11.02 38.53
C LEU A 66 4.01 10.10 39.25
N ALA A 67 5.23 10.61 39.48
CA ALA A 67 6.19 9.97 40.36
C ALA A 67 5.78 10.24 41.83
N LEU A 68 5.07 9.29 42.43
CA LEU A 68 4.70 9.37 43.85
C LEU A 68 5.90 8.95 44.72
N SER A 69 6.45 9.89 45.48
CA SER A 69 7.40 9.59 46.57
C SER A 69 6.73 9.85 47.92
N TYR A 70 6.70 8.85 48.79
CA TYR A 70 6.21 8.98 50.16
C TYR A 70 7.26 8.43 51.12
N GLY A 71 7.73 9.27 52.05
CA GLY A 71 8.70 8.85 53.06
C GLY A 71 10.06 8.38 52.52
N GLY A 72 10.52 8.91 51.38
CA GLY A 72 11.80 8.53 50.76
C GLY A 72 11.77 7.25 49.93
N ILE A 73 10.60 6.61 49.79
CA ILE A 73 10.40 5.45 48.93
C ILE A 73 9.70 5.91 47.64
N GLN A 74 10.31 5.66 46.49
CA GLN A 74 9.71 5.84 45.17
C GLN A 74 8.63 4.76 44.98
N LEU A 75 7.36 5.14 45.06
CA LEU A 75 6.26 4.27 44.66
C LEU A 75 6.27 4.28 43.13
N GLY A 76 6.61 3.14 42.52
CA GLY A 76 6.72 3.00 41.06
C GLY A 76 5.49 3.59 40.37
N GLY A 77 5.71 4.45 39.37
CA GLY A 77 4.68 5.28 38.75
C GLY A 77 3.44 4.46 38.41
N VAL A 78 2.34 4.74 39.08
CA VAL A 78 1.05 4.16 38.73
C VAL A 78 0.67 4.81 37.41
N SER A 79 0.68 4.06 36.31
CA SER A 79 0.10 4.55 35.05
C SER A 79 -1.39 4.67 35.30
N LEU A 80 -1.88 5.87 35.65
CA LEU A 80 -3.30 6.16 35.59
C LEU A 80 -3.73 5.83 34.15
N VAL A 81 -4.89 5.16 34.03
CA VAL A 81 -5.48 4.70 32.77
C VAL A 81 -5.27 5.78 31.71
N ALA A 82 -4.60 5.43 30.60
CA ALA A 82 -4.37 6.36 29.51
C ALA A 82 -5.73 6.93 29.08
N GLU A 83 -5.88 8.26 29.13
CA GLU A 83 -7.13 8.93 28.79
C GLU A 83 -7.52 8.58 27.34
N GLU A 84 -8.79 8.32 27.07
CA GLU A 84 -9.22 8.07 25.70
C GLU A 84 -9.18 9.36 24.87
N ILE A 85 -8.88 9.25 23.58
CA ILE A 85 -8.95 10.42 22.69
C ILE A 85 -10.42 10.76 22.44
N ALA A 86 -10.86 11.91 22.95
CA ALA A 86 -12.22 12.41 22.74
C ALA A 86 -12.54 12.60 21.25
N GLN A 87 -13.73 12.17 20.83
CA GLN A 87 -14.18 12.27 19.44
C GLN A 87 -14.20 13.72 18.92
N SER A 88 -14.52 14.69 19.78
CA SER A 88 -14.49 16.11 19.44
C SER A 88 -13.10 16.60 19.03
N SER A 89 -12.04 16.01 19.59
CA SER A 89 -10.64 16.35 19.28
C SER A 89 -10.19 15.84 17.91
N LEU A 90 -10.92 14.92 17.27
CA LEU A 90 -10.59 14.42 15.93
C LEU A 90 -10.70 15.50 14.86
N VAL A 91 -11.50 16.55 15.08
CA VAL A 91 -11.58 17.72 14.19
C VAL A 91 -10.21 18.40 14.06
N ASN A 92 -9.34 18.28 15.06
CA ASN A 92 -7.99 18.86 15.00
C ASN A 92 -7.09 18.18 13.97
N ILE A 93 -7.38 16.95 13.54
CA ILE A 93 -6.68 16.29 12.42
C ILE A 93 -6.80 17.16 11.16
N ASP A 94 -7.88 17.94 11.05
CA ASP A 94 -8.10 18.80 9.90
C ASP A 94 -7.19 20.02 9.84
N SER A 95 -6.60 20.37 10.98
CA SER A 95 -5.65 21.47 11.10
C SER A 95 -4.21 21.07 10.73
N ILE A 96 -3.94 19.77 10.49
CA ILE A 96 -2.58 19.30 10.15
C ILE A 96 -2.13 19.97 8.83
N PRO A 97 -0.92 20.58 8.82
CA PRO A 97 -0.38 21.17 7.61
C PRO A 97 -0.37 20.15 6.47
N ASN A 98 -0.92 20.55 5.32
CA ASN A 98 -1.02 19.69 4.15
C ASN A 98 -1.86 18.41 4.37
N ARG A 99 -2.96 18.49 5.14
CA ARG A 99 -3.95 17.41 5.35
C ARG A 99 -4.33 16.64 4.08
N ARG A 100 -4.34 17.32 2.93
CA ARG A 100 -4.63 16.71 1.62
C ARG A 100 -3.69 15.55 1.25
N ASN A 101 -2.52 15.46 1.89
CA ASN A 101 -1.54 14.40 1.70
C ASN A 101 -1.71 13.23 2.69
N ILE A 102 -2.65 13.31 3.64
CA ILE A 102 -2.97 12.19 4.52
C ILE A 102 -3.80 11.18 3.71
N ALA A 103 -3.20 10.04 3.36
CA ALA A 103 -3.84 9.02 2.54
C ALA A 103 -4.96 8.25 3.28
N THR A 104 -4.82 8.03 4.58
CA THR A 104 -5.77 7.26 5.40
C THR A 104 -5.60 7.59 6.88
N ILE A 105 -6.70 7.49 7.64
CA ILE A 105 -6.73 7.57 9.11
C ILE A 105 -7.20 6.21 9.63
N ALA A 106 -6.37 5.53 10.43
CA ALA A 106 -6.67 4.19 10.96
C ALA A 106 -6.84 4.26 12.49
N PRO A 107 -8.09 4.36 13.01
CA PRO A 107 -8.32 4.44 14.45
C PRO A 107 -8.09 3.08 15.12
N LYS A 108 -7.47 3.10 16.30
CA LYS A 108 -7.35 1.92 17.16
C LYS A 108 -8.33 2.07 18.32
N VAL A 109 -9.41 1.29 18.28
CA VAL A 109 -10.42 1.27 19.34
C VAL A 109 -10.09 0.11 20.29
N LEU A 110 -9.93 0.43 21.56
CA LEU A 110 -9.68 -0.55 22.62
C LEU A 110 -10.86 -0.46 23.59
N GLY A 111 -11.70 -1.48 23.62
CA GLY A 111 -12.87 -1.51 24.49
C GLY A 111 -13.53 -2.88 24.48
N ALA A 112 -14.12 -3.27 25.61
CA ALA A 112 -15.00 -4.41 25.65
C ALA A 112 -16.32 -4.02 24.98
N ILE A 113 -16.79 -4.85 24.03
CA ILE A 113 -18.15 -4.75 23.53
C ILE A 113 -19.03 -5.63 24.41
N ASP A 114 -20.13 -5.09 24.93
CA ASP A 114 -21.14 -5.92 25.57
C ASP A 114 -21.97 -6.55 24.45
N VAL A 115 -21.89 -7.87 24.33
CA VAL A 115 -22.63 -8.61 23.31
C VAL A 115 -23.91 -9.09 23.99
N GLU A 116 -25.03 -8.43 23.71
CA GLU A 116 -26.34 -8.89 24.19
C GLU A 116 -26.59 -10.30 23.66
N GLY A 117 -26.68 -11.26 24.59
CA GLY A 117 -27.11 -12.64 24.36
C GLY A 117 -28.50 -12.87 24.91
#